data_AF-R6TFY8-F1
#
_entry.id   AF-R6TFY8-F1
#
_cell.length_a   1.000
_cell.length_b   1.000
_cell.length_c   1.000
_cell.angle_alpha   90.00
_cell.angle_beta   90.00
_cell.angle_gamma   90.00
#
_symmetry.space_group_name_H-M   'P 1'
#
loop_
_entity.id
_entity.type
_entity.pdbx_description
1 polymer ?
#
loop_
_entity_poly.entity_id
_entity_poly.type
_entity_poly.pdbx_seq_one_letter_code
_entity_poly.pdbx_strand_id
1 'polypeptide(L)'
;MENNPDTNKPSTPPTAPNGCGAGQGSLPGRCGALAFPFVAMQENNPVRFSRMEALQTGTLFPGLDLPFKAAIQAKTQLKNTALVELMALDFAIDELGLYLVTHSQDQEALQLYWSYIKLAQEGRQKYQELYGPLLQTDLTPEDGYAWLKDPWPWDEGGNA
;
A
#
# COMPACT_ATOMS: atom_id res chain seq x y z
N MET A 1 -33.92 61.29 -5.85
CA MET A 1 -34.43 61.01 -7.20
C MET A 1 -33.54 59.92 -7.79
N GLU A 2 -33.68 58.66 -7.41
CA GLU A 2 -34.84 57.77 -7.56
C GLU A 2 -34.80 57.03 -8.92
N ASN A 3 -34.94 55.70 -8.82
CA ASN A 3 -35.37 54.71 -9.82
C ASN A 3 -34.33 53.90 -10.64
N ASN A 4 -34.08 52.72 -10.06
CA ASN A 4 -34.01 51.33 -10.58
C ASN A 4 -34.86 51.02 -11.85
N PRO A 5 -34.93 49.76 -12.30
CA PRO A 5 -34.03 48.95 -13.15
C PRO A 5 -34.68 48.68 -14.53
N ASP A 6 -33.96 48.06 -15.48
CA ASP A 6 -34.51 46.90 -16.22
C ASP A 6 -33.52 46.37 -17.25
N THR A 7 -33.62 45.06 -17.47
CA THR A 7 -32.86 44.22 -18.42
C THR A 7 -31.48 43.81 -17.89
N ASN A 8 -31.30 42.63 -17.28
CA ASN A 8 -31.65 41.33 -17.85
C ASN A 8 -31.92 40.32 -16.73
N LYS A 9 -33.16 39.85 -16.67
CA LYS A 9 -33.59 38.69 -15.90
C LYS A 9 -32.85 37.43 -16.41
N PRO A 10 -32.32 36.56 -15.54
CA PRO A 10 -31.79 35.27 -15.96
C PRO A 10 -32.96 34.38 -16.37
N SER A 11 -33.03 34.02 -17.65
CA SER A 11 -33.90 32.95 -18.13
C SER A 11 -33.28 31.60 -17.75
N THR A 12 -33.86 30.93 -16.75
CA THR A 12 -33.66 29.49 -16.52
C THR A 12 -34.40 28.65 -17.58
N PRO A 13 -34.00 27.38 -17.77
CA PRO A 13 -33.52 26.89 -19.06
C PRO A 13 -34.52 25.95 -19.75
N PRO A 14 -34.34 25.73 -21.06
CA PRO A 14 -34.77 24.46 -21.63
C PRO A 14 -33.68 23.92 -22.54
N THR A 15 -32.74 23.15 -21.99
CA THR A 15 -32.00 22.18 -22.80
C THR A 15 -31.33 21.20 -21.87
N ALA A 16 -31.88 19.99 -21.80
CA ALA A 16 -31.07 18.83 -21.49
C ALA A 16 -30.09 18.65 -22.65
N PRO A 17 -28.76 18.68 -22.42
CA PRO A 17 -27.80 18.27 -23.43
C PRO A 17 -27.22 16.92 -22.98
N ASN A 18 -27.70 15.84 -23.59
CA ASN A 18 -27.03 14.57 -23.81
C ASN A 18 -25.82 14.26 -22.88
N GLY A 19 -26.09 13.79 -21.67
CA GLY A 19 -25.09 13.24 -20.75
C GLY A 19 -25.19 13.81 -19.34
N CYS A 20 -24.90 12.96 -18.34
CA CYS A 20 -24.71 13.42 -16.97
C CYS A 20 -23.33 14.09 -16.82
N GLY A 21 -23.22 15.09 -15.94
CA GLY A 21 -21.95 15.77 -15.69
C GLY A 21 -20.89 14.83 -15.10
N ALA A 22 -19.61 15.26 -15.14
CA ALA A 22 -18.51 14.50 -14.55
C ALA A 22 -18.83 14.12 -13.08
N GLY A 23 -18.67 12.83 -12.74
CA GLY A 23 -19.03 12.29 -11.42
C GLY A 23 -20.49 11.84 -11.26
N GLN A 24 -21.32 11.97 -12.31
CA GLN A 24 -22.73 11.56 -12.30
C GLN A 24 -23.05 10.56 -13.42
N GLY A 25 -23.95 9.63 -13.11
CA GLY A 25 -24.46 8.61 -14.03
C GLY A 25 -25.94 8.79 -14.29
N SER A 26 -26.43 8.23 -15.39
CA SER A 26 -27.85 8.29 -15.74
C SER A 26 -28.66 7.33 -14.87
N LEU A 27 -29.61 7.87 -14.12
CA LEU A 27 -30.68 7.13 -13.46
C LEU A 27 -32.00 7.39 -14.20
N PRO A 28 -33.02 6.52 -14.06
CA PRO A 28 -34.34 6.79 -14.63
C PRO A 28 -34.85 8.18 -14.21
N GLY A 29 -34.95 9.10 -15.18
CA GLY A 29 -35.47 10.45 -14.99
C GLY A 29 -34.55 11.47 -14.31
N ARG A 30 -33.31 11.12 -13.94
CA ARG A 30 -32.35 12.08 -13.34
C ARG A 30 -30.89 11.64 -13.46
N CYS A 31 -29.96 12.55 -13.28
CA CYS A 31 -28.57 12.19 -13.02
C CYS A 31 -28.37 11.93 -11.51
N GLY A 32 -27.63 10.89 -11.16
CA GLY A 32 -27.25 10.56 -9.78
C GLY A 32 -25.74 10.47 -9.62
N ALA A 33 -25.23 10.64 -8.41
CA ALA A 33 -23.81 10.42 -8.13
C ALA A 33 -23.42 8.97 -8.45
N LEU A 34 -22.32 8.77 -9.18
CA LEU A 34 -21.78 7.44 -9.43
C LEU A 34 -21.20 6.88 -8.13
N ALA A 35 -21.51 5.63 -7.81
CA ALA A 35 -20.83 4.90 -6.75
C ALA A 35 -19.40 4.59 -7.20
N PHE A 36 -18.48 5.48 -6.85
CA PHE A 36 -17.05 5.27 -7.11
C PHE A 36 -16.41 4.61 -5.88
N PRO A 37 -15.82 3.39 -5.97
CA PRO A 37 -14.58 3.19 -5.24
C PRO A 37 -13.66 4.34 -5.64
N PHE A 38 -12.88 4.90 -4.72
CA PHE A 38 -12.11 6.11 -4.99
C PHE A 38 -11.07 5.86 -6.09
N VAL A 39 -11.49 6.05 -7.35
CA VAL A 39 -10.70 5.93 -8.57
C VAL A 39 -10.49 7.36 -9.03
N ALA A 40 -9.25 7.83 -8.91
CA ALA A 40 -8.88 9.13 -9.41
C ALA A 40 -9.08 9.18 -10.94
N MET A 41 -10.09 9.91 -11.40
CA MET A 41 -10.29 10.13 -12.83
C MET A 41 -9.17 11.02 -13.37
N GLN A 42 -8.54 10.59 -14.46
CA GLN A 42 -7.55 11.38 -15.18
C GLN A 42 -8.22 12.10 -16.35
N GLU A 43 -8.09 13.42 -16.40
CA GLU A 43 -8.53 14.22 -17.53
C GLU A 43 -7.64 13.97 -18.76
N ASN A 44 -8.08 14.41 -19.94
CA ASN A 44 -7.23 14.40 -21.13
C ASN A 44 -6.04 15.34 -20.93
N ASN A 45 -4.83 14.78 -21.01
CA ASN A 45 -3.56 15.45 -20.71
C ASN A 45 -3.48 16.02 -19.27
N PRO A 46 -3.48 15.14 -18.25
CA PRO A 46 -3.52 15.57 -16.85
C PRO A 46 -2.22 16.27 -16.46
N VAL A 47 -2.31 17.19 -15.49
CA VAL A 47 -1.14 17.81 -14.85
C VAL A 47 -0.25 16.71 -14.27
N ARG A 48 1.07 16.89 -14.41
CA ARG A 48 2.09 15.97 -13.91
C ARG A 48 3.01 16.69 -12.96
N PHE A 49 3.45 16.00 -11.92
CA PHE A 49 4.52 16.49 -11.08
C PHE A 49 5.82 16.64 -11.87
N SER A 50 6.71 17.50 -11.37
CA SER A 50 8.08 17.55 -11.88
C SER A 50 8.79 16.21 -11.65
N ARG A 51 9.85 15.90 -12.39
CA ARG A 51 10.55 14.61 -12.26
C ARG A 51 11.00 14.32 -10.82
N MET A 52 11.53 15.34 -10.13
CA MET A 52 12.00 15.23 -8.74
C MET A 52 10.84 14.99 -7.77
N GLU A 53 9.75 15.72 -7.94
CA GLU A 53 8.57 15.62 -7.09
C GLU A 53 7.80 14.32 -7.32
N ALA A 54 7.74 13.85 -8.57
CA ALA A 54 7.17 12.55 -8.92
C ALA A 54 7.95 11.38 -8.30
N LEU A 55 9.28 11.51 -8.22
CA LEU A 55 10.14 10.52 -7.56
C LEU A 55 9.88 10.50 -6.04
N GLN A 56 9.79 11.68 -5.43
CA GLN A 56 9.55 11.79 -3.99
C GLN A 56 8.15 11.30 -3.58
N THR A 57 7.13 11.72 -4.31
CA THR A 57 5.74 11.31 -4.05
C THR A 57 5.49 9.87 -4.49
N GLY A 58 6.30 9.32 -5.39
CA GLY A 58 6.15 7.98 -5.96
C GLY A 58 4.97 7.87 -6.94
N THR A 59 4.53 8.98 -7.53
CA THR A 59 3.50 9.03 -8.58
C THR A 59 3.76 10.22 -9.48
N LEU A 60 3.54 10.08 -10.79
CA LEU A 60 3.65 11.22 -11.72
C LEU A 60 2.41 12.11 -11.71
N PHE A 61 1.28 11.58 -11.23
CA PHE A 61 -0.03 12.22 -11.33
C PHE A 61 -0.49 12.71 -9.96
N PRO A 62 -0.70 14.03 -9.78
CA PRO A 62 -1.19 14.61 -8.52
C PRO A 62 -2.54 14.02 -8.09
N GLY A 63 -3.42 13.73 -9.05
CA GLY A 63 -4.71 13.08 -8.76
C GLY A 63 -4.58 11.68 -8.16
N LEU A 64 -3.41 11.04 -8.26
CA LEU A 64 -3.11 9.73 -7.67
C LEU A 64 -2.25 9.84 -6.40
N ASP A 65 -1.92 11.05 -5.95
CA ASP A 65 -1.28 11.30 -4.65
C ASP A 65 -2.33 11.33 -3.55
N LEU A 66 -2.83 10.14 -3.21
CA LEU A 66 -4.04 10.00 -2.39
C LEU A 66 -3.71 10.10 -0.88
N PRO A 67 -4.65 10.59 -0.05
CA PRO A 67 -4.51 10.53 1.41
C PRO A 67 -4.26 9.11 1.91
N PHE A 68 -4.80 8.10 1.20
CA PHE A 68 -4.51 6.70 1.47
C PHE A 68 -3.03 6.36 1.28
N LYS A 69 -2.38 6.85 0.23
CA LYS A 69 -0.96 6.61 -0.01
C LYS A 69 -0.11 7.22 1.10
N ALA A 70 -0.36 8.48 1.46
CA ALA A 70 0.32 9.13 2.57
C ALA A 70 0.06 8.42 3.91
N ALA A 71 -1.18 7.97 4.16
CA ALA A 71 -1.53 7.22 5.35
C ALA A 71 -0.89 5.83 5.38
N ILE A 72 -0.78 5.15 4.24
CA ILE A 72 -0.06 3.88 4.13
C ILE A 72 1.42 4.12 4.34
N GLN A 73 2.05 5.07 3.66
CA GLN A 73 3.47 5.40 3.86
C GLN A 73 3.81 5.76 5.31
N ALA A 74 2.95 6.54 5.99
CA ALA A 74 3.12 6.86 7.40
C ALA A 74 2.98 5.62 8.30
N LYS A 75 2.09 4.67 7.96
CA LYS A 75 1.90 3.41 8.70
C LYS A 75 2.92 2.34 8.35
N THR A 76 3.48 2.37 7.15
CA THR A 76 4.50 1.43 6.65
C THR A 76 5.90 1.98 6.85
N GLN A 77 6.06 3.11 7.55
CA GLN A 77 7.35 3.55 8.06
C GLN A 77 7.75 2.58 9.19
N LEU A 78 8.06 1.36 8.77
CA LEU A 78 8.50 0.29 9.63
C LEU A 78 9.84 0.74 10.21
N LYS A 79 9.89 0.85 11.54
CA LYS A 79 11.18 0.92 12.22
C LYS A 79 11.98 -0.29 11.76
N ASN A 80 13.25 -0.10 11.42
CA ASN A 80 14.14 -1.21 11.10
C ASN A 80 14.36 -2.01 12.40
N THR A 81 13.43 -2.94 12.64
CA THR A 81 13.41 -3.87 13.75
C THR A 81 13.93 -5.21 13.25
N ALA A 82 14.38 -6.06 14.16
CA ALA A 82 14.84 -7.41 13.81
C ALA A 82 13.76 -8.21 13.03
N LEU A 83 12.47 -8.00 13.32
CA LEU A 83 11.37 -8.63 12.58
C LEU A 83 11.28 -8.13 11.13
N VAL A 84 11.43 -6.83 10.91
CA VAL A 84 11.37 -6.23 9.58
C VAL A 84 12.56 -6.66 8.72
N GLU A 85 13.74 -6.77 9.32
CA GLU A 85 14.93 -7.36 8.65
C GLU A 85 14.68 -8.82 8.27
N LEU A 86 14.06 -9.63 9.14
CA LEU A 86 13.68 -11.01 8.82
C LEU A 86 12.67 -11.08 7.67
N MET A 87 11.64 -10.24 7.68
CA MET A 87 10.67 -10.17 6.59
C MET A 87 11.32 -9.77 5.26
N ALA A 88 12.30 -8.85 5.30
CA ALA A 88 13.05 -8.44 4.12
C ALA A 88 13.92 -9.59 3.58
N LEU A 89 14.55 -10.38 4.45
CA LEU A 89 15.31 -11.57 4.08
C LEU A 89 14.39 -12.63 3.47
N ASP A 90 13.25 -12.93 4.10
CA ASP A 90 12.27 -13.91 3.59
C ASP A 90 11.77 -13.51 2.19
N PHE A 91 11.44 -12.23 1.98
CA PHE A 91 11.10 -11.70 0.65
C PHE A 91 12.22 -11.91 -0.36
N ALA A 92 13.47 -11.56 -0.01
CA ALA A 92 14.59 -11.69 -0.92
C ALA A 92 14.90 -13.15 -1.28
N ILE A 93 14.71 -14.09 -0.34
CA ILE A 93 14.84 -15.53 -0.58
C ILE A 93 13.81 -15.99 -1.61
N ASP A 94 12.54 -15.64 -1.43
CA ASP A 94 11.47 -16.03 -2.35
C ASP A 94 11.71 -15.50 -3.78
N GLU A 95 12.08 -14.23 -3.90
CA GLU A 95 12.35 -13.59 -5.20
C GLU A 95 13.58 -14.18 -5.90
N LEU A 96 14.67 -14.42 -5.16
CA LEU A 96 15.86 -15.08 -5.72
C LEU A 96 15.57 -16.53 -6.13
N GLY A 97 14.78 -17.25 -5.33
CA GLY A 97 14.31 -18.59 -5.65
C GLY A 97 13.53 -18.60 -6.97
N LEU A 98 12.58 -17.67 -7.12
CA LEU A 98 11.80 -17.52 -8.34
C LEU A 98 12.66 -17.14 -9.56
N TYR A 99 13.63 -16.23 -9.38
CA TYR A 99 14.58 -15.86 -10.43
C TYR A 99 15.39 -17.07 -10.92
N LEU A 100 15.92 -17.88 -9.99
CA LEU A 100 16.74 -19.06 -10.28
C LEU A 100 16.00 -20.15 -11.06
N VAL A 101 14.66 -20.22 -10.97
CA VAL A 101 13.84 -21.14 -11.80
C VAL A 101 14.07 -20.91 -13.30
N THR A 102 14.33 -19.66 -13.69
CA THR A 102 14.55 -19.29 -15.10
C THR A 102 16.03 -19.05 -15.44
N HIS A 103 16.88 -18.82 -14.42
CA HIS A 103 18.30 -18.51 -14.56
C HIS A 103 19.19 -19.50 -13.79
N SER A 104 18.99 -20.80 -14.01
CA SER A 104 19.61 -21.85 -13.19
C SER A 104 21.16 -21.93 -13.25
N GLN A 105 21.79 -21.25 -14.20
CA GLN A 105 23.26 -21.22 -14.34
C GLN A 105 23.89 -20.01 -13.67
N ASP A 106 23.10 -19.05 -13.17
CA ASP A 106 23.59 -17.86 -12.48
C ASP A 106 24.13 -18.21 -11.09
N GLN A 107 25.45 -18.41 -11.01
CA GLN A 107 26.12 -18.82 -9.77
C GLN A 107 26.17 -17.70 -8.73
N GLU A 108 26.15 -16.44 -9.15
CA GLU A 108 26.18 -15.31 -8.22
C GLU A 108 24.84 -15.21 -7.48
N ALA A 109 23.72 -15.26 -8.23
CA ALA A 109 22.38 -15.30 -7.64
C ALA A 109 22.19 -16.52 -6.74
N LEU A 110 22.72 -17.69 -7.13
CA LEU A 110 22.65 -18.90 -6.32
C LEU A 110 23.42 -18.76 -4.99
N GLN A 111 24.62 -18.19 -5.02
CA GLN A 111 25.40 -17.94 -3.80
C GLN A 111 24.70 -16.94 -2.88
N LEU A 112 24.11 -15.88 -3.45
CA LEU A 112 23.36 -14.90 -2.71
C LEU A 112 22.14 -15.53 -2.03
N TYR A 113 21.38 -16.35 -2.76
CA TYR A 113 20.23 -17.10 -2.24
C TYR A 113 20.60 -17.96 -1.02
N TRP A 114 21.68 -18.74 -1.11
CA TRP A 114 22.17 -19.52 0.03
C TRP A 114 22.64 -18.66 1.20
N SER A 115 23.30 -17.53 0.91
CA SER A 115 23.76 -16.60 1.96
C SER A 115 22.58 -16.01 2.74
N TYR A 116 21.48 -15.67 2.05
CA TYR A 116 20.28 -15.12 2.66
C TYR A 116 19.51 -16.14 3.46
N ILE A 117 19.39 -17.39 2.98
CA ILE A 117 18.82 -18.49 3.78
C ILE A 117 19.56 -18.65 5.10
N LYS A 118 20.89 -18.67 5.07
CA LYS A 118 21.69 -18.80 6.29
C LYS A 118 21.45 -17.62 7.24
N LEU A 119 21.48 -16.39 6.71
CA LEU A 119 21.26 -15.18 7.50
C LEU A 119 19.84 -15.13 8.10
N ALA A 120 18.83 -15.54 7.34
CA ALA A 120 17.45 -15.62 7.81
C ALA A 120 17.29 -16.66 8.93
N GLN A 121 17.92 -17.84 8.80
CA GLN A 121 17.93 -18.86 9.85
C GLN A 121 18.59 -18.35 11.15
N GLU A 122 19.76 -17.72 11.04
CA GLU A 122 20.45 -17.14 12.20
C GLU A 122 19.65 -16.01 12.85
N GLY A 123 19.07 -15.11 12.04
CA GLY A 123 18.23 -14.03 12.54
C GLY A 123 16.97 -14.55 13.22
N ARG A 124 16.33 -15.57 12.63
CA ARG A 124 15.11 -16.19 13.14
C ARG A 124 15.35 -16.86 14.49
N GLN A 125 16.45 -17.60 14.62
CA GLN A 125 16.87 -18.17 15.90
C GLN A 125 17.03 -17.09 16.97
N LYS A 126 17.81 -16.04 16.69
CA LYS A 126 18.05 -14.94 17.64
C LYS A 126 16.75 -14.19 18.00
N TYR A 127 15.86 -14.02 17.04
CA TYR A 127 14.57 -13.38 17.26
C TYR A 127 13.71 -14.22 18.19
N GLN A 128 13.62 -15.53 17.94
CA GLN A 128 12.81 -16.42 18.75
C GLN A 128 13.32 -16.57 20.18
N GLU A 129 14.65 -16.53 20.38
CA GLU A 129 15.27 -16.49 21.71
C GLU A 129 14.87 -15.25 22.52
N LEU A 130 14.53 -14.14 21.86
CA LEU A 130 14.22 -12.87 22.51
C LEU A 130 12.72 -12.56 22.59
N TYR A 131 11.91 -13.06 21.64
CA TYR A 131 10.52 -12.65 21.47
C TYR A 131 9.51 -13.80 21.42
N GLY A 132 9.96 -15.06 21.42
CA GLY A 132 9.10 -16.24 21.39
C GLY A 132 8.92 -16.83 19.98
N PRO A 133 8.13 -17.91 19.84
CA PRO A 133 8.02 -18.71 18.61
C PRO A 133 7.41 -17.93 17.45
N LEU A 134 8.06 -17.89 16.29
CA LEU A 134 7.53 -17.19 15.10
C LEU A 134 6.53 -18.04 14.30
N LEU A 135 6.64 -19.37 14.39
CA LEU A 135 5.78 -20.33 13.71
C LEU A 135 5.01 -21.18 14.71
N GLN A 136 3.77 -21.54 14.36
CA GLN A 136 2.95 -22.43 15.19
C GLN A 136 3.61 -23.79 15.43
N THR A 137 4.50 -24.19 14.52
CA THR A 137 5.26 -25.43 14.55
C THR A 137 6.55 -25.35 15.36
N ASP A 138 6.91 -24.18 15.91
CA ASP A 138 8.08 -24.05 16.76
C ASP A 138 7.86 -24.75 18.10
N LEU A 139 8.89 -25.44 18.59
CA LEU A 139 8.81 -26.20 19.83
C LEU A 139 8.83 -25.28 21.04
N THR A 140 7.75 -25.32 21.84
CA THR A 140 7.61 -24.56 23.09
C THR A 140 7.32 -25.46 24.31
N PRO A 141 8.13 -26.50 24.59
CA PRO A 141 7.83 -27.50 25.61
C PRO A 141 7.75 -26.90 27.04
N GLU A 142 8.65 -25.98 27.37
CA GLU A 142 8.70 -25.34 28.70
C GLU A 142 7.58 -24.32 28.92
N ASP A 143 7.05 -23.75 27.83
CA ASP A 143 6.01 -22.73 27.86
C ASP A 143 4.59 -23.25 27.61
N GLY A 144 4.44 -24.54 27.33
CA GLY A 144 3.18 -25.11 26.88
C GLY A 144 2.78 -24.53 25.52
N TYR A 145 1.48 -24.31 25.31
CA TYR A 145 1.00 -23.77 24.02
C TYR A 145 1.12 -22.23 24.01
N ALA A 146 2.31 -21.73 23.65
CA ALA A 146 2.67 -20.31 23.70
C ALA A 146 1.73 -19.37 22.93
N TRP A 147 1.03 -19.89 21.91
CA TRP A 147 0.07 -19.13 21.07
C TRP A 147 -1.20 -18.68 21.79
N LEU A 148 -1.40 -19.06 23.06
CA LEU A 148 -2.45 -18.54 23.93
C LEU A 148 -1.95 -17.46 24.91
N LYS A 149 -0.66 -17.10 24.85
CA LYS A 149 -0.04 -16.11 25.73
C LYS A 149 0.30 -14.84 24.95
N ASP A 150 -0.20 -13.71 25.43
CA ASP A 150 0.24 -12.38 24.99
C ASP A 150 1.52 -11.96 25.74
N PRO A 151 2.36 -11.07 25.16
CA PRO A 151 2.22 -10.49 23.82
C PRO A 151 2.77 -11.41 22.73
N TRP A 152 2.24 -11.33 21.51
CA TRP A 152 2.73 -12.17 20.41
C TRP A 152 4.14 -11.76 19.96
N PRO A 153 4.89 -12.65 19.29
CA PRO A 153 6.26 -12.37 18.86
C PRO A 153 6.39 -11.16 17.94
N TRP A 154 5.31 -10.72 17.29
CA TRP A 154 5.28 -9.51 16.44
C TRP A 154 4.68 -8.29 17.14
N ASP A 155 4.20 -8.43 18.37
CA ASP A 155 3.78 -7.32 19.22
C ASP A 155 4.97 -6.76 20.01
N GLU A 156 4.82 -5.56 20.59
CA GLU A 156 5.86 -4.97 21.43
C GLU A 156 6.15 -5.86 22.66
N GLY A 157 7.37 -6.39 22.75
CA GLY A 157 7.87 -7.14 23.91
C GLY A 157 8.02 -8.65 23.68
N GLY A 158 7.17 -9.29 22.88
CA GLY A 158 7.17 -10.76 22.68
C GLY A 158 6.88 -11.58 23.95
N ASN A 159 6.60 -12.88 23.81
CA ASN A 159 6.28 -13.79 24.92
C ASN A 159 7.43 -14.79 25.23
N ALA A 160 8.68 -14.39 24.99
CA ALA A 160 9.86 -15.16 25.39
C ALA A 160 10.02 -15.29 26.91
#